data_AF-A0A1E3YBI6-F1
#
_entry.id   AF-A0A1E3YBI6-F1
#
_cell.length_a   1.000
_cell.length_b   1.000
_cell.length_c   1.000
_cell.angle_alpha   90.00
_cell.angle_beta   90.00
_cell.angle_gamma   90.00
#
_symmetry.space_group_name_H-M   'P 1'
#
loop_
_entity.id
_entity.type
_entity.pdbx_description
1 polymer ?
#
loop_
_entity_poly.entity_id
_entity_poly.type
_entity_poly.pdbx_seq_one_letter_code
_entity_poly.pdbx_strand_id
1 'polypeptide(L)'
;MSSSRDPRTTPASFSDHAEANLRFIRQAMERSSAFTAVPGLGGVGMGVVGLAAAPVAAHQPSDERWLVTWLVAAVIALAVGATAIRRKAARNGAPLTGPIGRRFGLGLAAPLVVGAAMTYALWRIDAYAVMAPMWLLLYGAGVIVGGLFSAPVVRIAGACYMAAGLAAIVTPSGWGTLWLALGFGGLQIGFGLYIARRLGG
;
A
#
# COMPACT_ATOMS: atom_id res chain seq x y z
N MET A 1 -43.87 6.05 -59.66
CA MET A 1 -42.66 6.86 -59.42
C MET A 1 -42.80 7.56 -58.08
N SER A 2 -42.11 7.10 -57.03
CA SER A 2 -41.83 7.89 -55.83
C SER A 2 -40.52 7.36 -55.24
N SER A 3 -39.51 8.23 -55.21
CA SER A 3 -38.18 7.97 -54.69
C SER A 3 -38.20 8.21 -53.18
N SER A 4 -38.08 7.15 -52.38
CA SER A 4 -37.77 7.27 -50.95
C SER A 4 -36.26 7.07 -50.75
N ARG A 5 -35.48 8.16 -50.81
CA ARG A 5 -34.11 8.17 -50.25
C ARG A 5 -34.24 8.16 -48.72
N ASP A 6 -33.82 7.07 -48.08
CA ASP A 6 -33.62 7.03 -46.62
C ASP A 6 -32.43 7.95 -46.27
N PRO A 7 -32.60 9.02 -45.47
CA PRO A 7 -31.54 10.00 -45.21
C PRO A 7 -30.43 9.55 -44.24
N ARG A 8 -30.38 8.28 -43.81
CA ARG A 8 -29.62 7.90 -42.60
C ARG A 8 -28.35 7.07 -42.81
N THR A 9 -27.81 6.96 -44.02
CA THR A 9 -26.53 6.26 -44.24
C THR A 9 -25.38 7.25 -44.44
N THR A 10 -24.96 7.91 -43.36
CA THR A 10 -23.67 8.61 -43.23
C THR A 10 -23.09 8.19 -41.87
N PRO A 11 -21.81 7.84 -41.77
CA PRO A 11 -21.37 6.50 -41.36
C PRO A 11 -21.30 6.32 -39.84
N ALA A 12 -22.02 5.33 -39.32
CA ALA A 12 -21.72 4.76 -38.01
C ALA A 12 -20.24 4.29 -37.94
N SER A 13 -19.64 3.86 -39.05
CA SER A 13 -18.28 3.31 -39.05
C SER A 13 -17.17 4.30 -38.65
N PHE A 14 -17.14 5.54 -39.14
CA PHE A 14 -16.01 6.44 -38.83
C PHE A 14 -16.06 6.97 -37.39
N SER A 15 -17.26 7.36 -36.93
CA SER A 15 -17.45 7.82 -35.54
C SER A 15 -17.21 6.69 -34.55
N ASP A 16 -17.70 5.47 -34.83
CA ASP A 16 -17.48 4.30 -33.97
C ASP A 16 -16.00 3.93 -33.88
N HIS A 17 -15.26 3.98 -35.01
CA HIS A 17 -13.82 3.73 -35.02
C HIS A 17 -13.04 4.84 -34.30
N ALA A 18 -13.44 6.11 -34.46
CA ALA A 18 -12.81 7.23 -33.76
C ALA A 18 -13.01 7.12 -32.24
N GLU A 19 -14.23 6.79 -31.79
CA GLU A 19 -14.52 6.59 -30.37
C GLU A 19 -13.77 5.37 -29.81
N ALA A 20 -13.72 4.26 -30.56
CA ALA A 20 -12.95 3.08 -30.19
C ALA A 20 -11.45 3.38 -30.07
N ASN A 21 -10.88 4.13 -31.01
CA ASN A 21 -9.48 4.56 -30.98
C ASN A 21 -9.18 5.49 -29.79
N LEU A 22 -10.08 6.44 -29.47
CA LEU A 22 -9.93 7.29 -28.29
C LEU A 22 -10.03 6.50 -26.99
N ARG A 23 -10.97 5.54 -26.89
CA ARG A 23 -11.05 4.62 -25.75
C ARG A 23 -9.79 3.77 -25.64
N PHE A 24 -9.25 3.26 -26.75
CA PHE A 24 -8.02 2.48 -26.77
C PHE A 24 -6.82 3.32 -26.30
N ILE A 25 -6.63 4.53 -26.85
CA ILE A 25 -5.55 5.44 -26.45
C ILE A 25 -5.67 5.77 -24.95
N ARG A 26 -6.87 6.11 -24.49
CA ARG A 26 -7.11 6.38 -23.08
C ARG A 26 -6.78 5.18 -22.19
N GLN A 27 -7.22 3.98 -22.56
CA GLN A 27 -6.88 2.76 -21.82
C GLN A 27 -5.38 2.42 -21.88
N ALA A 28 -4.73 2.66 -23.02
CA ALA A 28 -3.29 2.47 -23.16
C ALA A 28 -2.51 3.44 -22.27
N MET A 29 -2.93 4.71 -22.23
CA MET A 29 -2.38 5.74 -21.33
C MET A 29 -2.65 5.42 -19.85
N GLU A 30 -3.85 4.98 -19.50
CA GLU A 30 -4.18 4.58 -18.13
C GLU A 30 -3.35 3.35 -17.69
N ARG A 31 -3.03 2.42 -18.60
CA ARG A 31 -2.14 1.27 -18.31
C ARG A 31 -0.68 1.67 -18.17
N SER A 32 -0.21 2.70 -18.87
CA SER A 32 1.17 3.16 -18.82
C SER A 32 1.42 4.19 -17.70
N SER A 33 0.39 4.87 -17.22
CA SER A 33 0.51 5.78 -16.07
C SER A 33 0.66 5.01 -14.76
N ALA A 34 1.76 5.22 -14.05
CA ALA A 34 1.94 4.68 -12.70
C ALA A 34 1.23 5.58 -11.67
N PHE A 35 0.70 4.99 -10.60
CA PHE A 35 0.21 5.74 -9.44
C PHE A 35 1.38 6.38 -8.69
N THR A 36 1.56 7.69 -8.88
CA THR A 36 2.68 8.46 -8.28
C THR A 36 2.30 9.16 -6.97
N ALA A 37 1.06 9.03 -6.52
CA ALA A 37 0.54 9.72 -5.34
C ALA A 37 0.93 9.04 -4.01
N VAL A 38 1.95 8.18 -4.00
CA VAL A 38 2.53 7.63 -2.76
C VAL A 38 3.26 8.77 -2.01
N PRO A 39 2.83 9.12 -0.78
CA PRO A 39 3.36 10.26 -0.06
C PRO A 39 4.63 9.88 0.72
N GLY A 40 5.77 10.43 0.33
CA GLY A 40 7.03 10.19 1.03
C GLY A 40 6.98 10.65 2.50
N LEU A 41 6.50 11.88 2.73
CA LEU A 41 6.35 12.44 4.09
C LEU A 41 5.31 11.69 4.93
N GLY A 42 4.24 11.17 4.30
CA GLY A 42 3.29 10.29 4.96
C GLY A 42 3.96 8.99 5.43
N GLY A 43 4.82 8.41 4.59
CA GLY A 43 5.67 7.28 4.95
C GLY A 43 6.58 7.58 6.15
N VAL A 44 7.26 8.73 6.16
CA VAL A 44 8.08 9.15 7.32
C VAL A 44 7.23 9.25 8.58
N GLY A 45 6.04 9.85 8.51
CA GLY A 45 5.12 9.94 9.64
C GLY A 45 4.70 8.58 10.19
N MET A 46 4.35 7.62 9.31
CA MET A 46 4.09 6.23 9.71
C MET A 46 5.30 5.59 10.39
N GLY A 47 6.50 5.86 9.86
CA GLY A 47 7.75 5.37 10.39
C GLY A 47 8.07 5.87 11.79
N VAL A 48 7.82 7.16 12.05
CA VAL A 48 7.97 7.76 13.39
C VAL A 48 7.02 7.11 14.39
N VAL A 49 5.78 6.80 13.99
CA VAL A 49 4.82 6.08 14.85
C VAL A 49 5.35 4.69 15.19
N GLY A 50 5.87 3.95 14.21
CA GLY A 50 6.46 2.63 14.43
C GLY A 50 7.68 2.66 15.36
N LEU A 51 8.59 3.63 15.16
CA LEU A 51 9.75 3.81 16.04
C LEU A 51 9.35 4.19 17.46
N ALA A 52 8.36 5.08 17.63
CA ALA A 52 7.88 5.49 18.94
C ALA A 52 7.16 4.35 19.69
N ALA A 53 6.50 3.44 18.96
CA ALA A 53 5.85 2.27 19.53
C ALA A 53 6.86 1.25 20.09
N ALA A 54 8.07 1.16 19.51
CA ALA A 54 9.07 0.17 19.89
C ALA A 54 9.51 0.24 21.36
N PRO A 55 9.94 1.40 21.92
CA PRO A 55 10.29 1.48 23.34
C PRO A 55 9.08 1.25 24.25
N VAL A 56 7.88 1.67 23.84
CA VAL A 56 6.66 1.42 24.62
C VAL A 56 6.38 -0.09 24.68
N ALA A 57 6.43 -0.77 23.54
CA ALA A 57 6.20 -2.21 23.43
C ALA A 57 7.27 -3.02 24.18
N ALA A 58 8.54 -2.58 24.14
CA ALA A 58 9.65 -3.26 24.83
C ALA A 58 9.51 -3.27 26.36
N HIS A 59 8.79 -2.29 26.94
CA HIS A 59 8.56 -2.20 28.38
C HIS A 59 7.22 -2.82 28.82
N GLN A 60 6.45 -3.42 27.91
CA GLN A 60 5.19 -4.04 28.29
C GLN A 60 5.43 -5.33 29.08
N PRO A 61 4.73 -5.54 30.21
CA PRO A 61 4.92 -6.71 31.05
C PRO A 61 4.21 -7.97 30.54
N SER A 62 3.35 -7.83 29.52
CA SER A 62 2.60 -8.95 28.94
C SER A 62 2.54 -8.85 27.41
N ASP A 63 2.46 -10.02 26.77
CA ASP A 63 2.37 -10.13 25.31
C ASP A 63 1.08 -9.50 24.76
N GLU A 64 -0.01 -9.55 25.52
CA GLU A 64 -1.26 -8.86 25.15
C GLU A 64 -1.08 -7.33 25.09
N ARG A 65 -0.40 -6.73 26.08
CA ARG A 65 -0.13 -5.28 26.08
C ARG A 65 0.87 -4.89 24.99
N TRP A 66 1.83 -5.77 24.71
CA TRP A 66 2.73 -5.64 23.56
C TRP A 66 1.93 -5.60 22.26
N LEU A 67 1.00 -6.54 22.07
CA LEU A 67 0.11 -6.61 20.91
C LEU A 67 -0.76 -5.35 20.78
N VAL A 68 -1.41 -4.92 21.87
CA VAL A 68 -2.24 -3.70 21.89
C VAL A 68 -1.42 -2.47 21.49
N THR A 69 -0.17 -2.36 21.97
CA THR A 69 0.72 -1.24 21.62
C THR A 69 0.94 -1.17 20.10
N TRP A 70 1.25 -2.30 19.48
CA TRP A 70 1.47 -2.37 18.03
C TRP A 70 0.18 -2.18 17.23
N LEU A 71 -0.97 -2.66 17.70
CA LEU A 71 -2.25 -2.43 17.04
C LEU A 71 -2.66 -0.94 17.08
N VAL A 72 -2.47 -0.26 18.21
CA VAL A 72 -2.69 1.18 18.32
C VAL A 72 -1.75 1.93 17.37
N ALA A 73 -0.47 1.56 17.34
CA ALA A 73 0.50 2.14 16.41
C ALA A 73 0.10 1.92 14.95
N ALA A 74 -0.38 0.72 14.60
CA ALA A 74 -0.84 0.40 13.25
C ALA A 74 -2.06 1.24 12.85
N VAL A 75 -3.04 1.43 13.74
CA VAL A 75 -4.22 2.29 13.48
C VAL A 75 -3.79 3.74 13.24
N ILE A 76 -2.90 4.28 14.08
CA ILE A 76 -2.38 5.65 13.92
C ILE A 76 -1.61 5.77 12.61
N ALA A 77 -0.71 4.82 12.30
CA ALA A 77 0.06 4.80 11.07
C ALA A 77 -0.86 4.70 9.83
N LEU A 78 -1.88 3.84 9.85
CA LEU A 78 -2.85 3.74 8.78
C LEU A 78 -3.63 5.05 8.57
N ALA A 79 -4.02 5.73 9.66
CA ALA A 79 -4.68 7.03 9.58
C ALA A 79 -3.78 8.10 8.96
N VAL A 80 -2.49 8.15 9.36
CA VAL A 80 -1.47 9.05 8.79
C VAL A 80 -1.28 8.76 7.30
N GLY A 81 -1.02 7.50 6.94
CA GLY A 81 -0.80 7.05 5.57
C GLY A 81 -2.00 7.32 4.68
N ALA A 82 -3.20 6.92 5.09
CA ALA A 82 -4.43 7.14 4.32
C ALA A 82 -4.74 8.63 4.13
N THR A 83 -4.49 9.46 5.13
CA THR A 83 -4.69 10.92 5.03
C THR A 83 -3.67 11.55 4.10
N ALA A 84 -2.40 11.17 4.21
CA ALA A 84 -1.35 11.66 3.34
C ALA A 84 -1.56 11.25 1.87
N ILE A 85 -1.94 9.99 1.63
CA ILE A 85 -2.23 9.49 0.27
C ILE A 85 -3.42 10.26 -0.30
N ARG A 86 -4.51 10.43 0.46
CA ARG A 86 -5.68 11.20 0.01
C ARG A 86 -5.33 12.64 -0.34
N ARG A 87 -4.53 13.32 0.49
CA ARG A 87 -4.08 14.70 0.23
C ARG A 87 -3.23 14.81 -1.02
N LYS A 88 -2.26 13.90 -1.22
CA LYS A 88 -1.39 13.89 -2.41
C LYS A 88 -2.16 13.50 -3.68
N ALA A 89 -3.03 12.50 -3.59
CA ALA A 89 -3.93 12.08 -4.67
C ALA A 89 -4.83 13.21 -5.16
N ALA A 90 -5.41 13.99 -4.24
CA ALA A 90 -6.24 15.15 -4.57
C ALA A 90 -5.44 16.26 -5.27
N ARG A 91 -4.22 16.55 -4.79
CA ARG A 91 -3.33 17.56 -5.41
C ARG A 91 -2.86 17.18 -6.81
N ASN A 92 -2.64 15.89 -7.05
CA ASN A 92 -2.09 15.40 -8.31
C ASN A 92 -3.17 15.02 -9.34
N GLY A 93 -4.46 15.30 -9.07
CA GLY A 93 -5.57 14.92 -9.95
C GLY A 93 -5.71 13.40 -10.16
N ALA A 94 -5.14 12.60 -9.25
CA ALA A 94 -5.05 11.15 -9.35
C ALA A 94 -5.81 10.49 -8.18
N PRO A 95 -7.16 10.53 -8.18
CA PRO A 95 -7.96 10.09 -7.03
C PRO A 95 -7.82 8.59 -6.78
N LEU A 96 -7.88 8.20 -5.50
CA LEU A 96 -7.86 6.79 -5.08
C LEU A 96 -9.05 5.98 -5.61
N THR A 97 -10.15 6.65 -5.92
CA THR A 97 -11.35 6.05 -6.54
C THR A 97 -11.16 5.78 -8.04
N GLY A 98 -10.13 6.36 -8.67
CA GLY A 98 -9.78 6.09 -10.05
C GLY A 98 -9.30 4.65 -10.27
N PRO A 99 -9.30 4.13 -11.51
CA PRO A 99 -9.02 2.72 -11.80
C PRO A 99 -7.67 2.22 -11.24
N ILE A 100 -6.62 3.03 -11.36
CA ILE A 100 -5.25 2.68 -10.92
C ILE A 100 -5.13 2.81 -9.41
N GLY A 101 -5.68 3.87 -8.82
CA GLY A 101 -5.73 4.07 -7.38
C GLY A 101 -6.48 2.94 -6.66
N ARG A 102 -7.58 2.45 -7.25
CA ARG A 102 -8.34 1.32 -6.72
C ARG A 102 -7.53 0.02 -6.75
N ARG A 103 -6.78 -0.24 -7.83
CA ARG A 103 -5.90 -1.41 -7.92
C ARG A 103 -4.76 -1.36 -6.91
N PHE A 104 -4.13 -0.20 -6.75
CA PHE A 104 -3.14 0.03 -5.69
C PHE A 104 -3.74 -0.24 -4.30
N GLY A 105 -4.89 0.37 -4.01
CA GLY A 105 -5.58 0.25 -2.73
C GLY A 105 -6.01 -1.19 -2.42
N LEU A 106 -6.58 -1.91 -3.40
CA LEU A 106 -6.95 -3.32 -3.24
C LEU A 106 -5.73 -4.22 -3.03
N GLY A 107 -4.63 -3.94 -3.75
CA GLY A 107 -3.37 -4.66 -3.59
C GLY A 107 -2.81 -4.54 -2.17
N LEU A 108 -2.95 -3.37 -1.54
CA LEU A 108 -2.54 -3.15 -0.16
C LEU A 108 -3.58 -3.67 0.86
N ALA A 109 -4.87 -3.49 0.61
CA ALA A 109 -5.93 -3.81 1.54
C ALA A 109 -6.09 -5.31 1.76
N ALA A 110 -5.98 -6.13 0.71
CA ALA A 110 -6.19 -7.58 0.84
C ALA A 110 -5.21 -8.23 1.85
N PRO A 111 -3.88 -8.00 1.79
CA PRO A 111 -2.96 -8.53 2.79
C PRO A 111 -3.14 -7.94 4.19
N LEU A 112 -3.60 -6.68 4.32
CA LEU A 112 -3.92 -6.08 5.62
C LEU A 112 -5.12 -6.77 6.30
N VAL A 113 -6.17 -7.08 5.54
CA VAL A 113 -7.33 -7.83 6.04
C VAL A 113 -6.92 -9.23 6.48
N VAL A 114 -6.10 -9.91 5.68
CA VAL A 114 -5.54 -11.22 6.04
C VAL A 114 -4.66 -11.10 7.29
N GLY A 115 -3.86 -10.05 7.41
CA GLY A 115 -3.03 -9.81 8.60
C GLY A 115 -3.85 -9.59 9.87
N ALA A 116 -4.95 -8.84 9.79
CA ALA A 116 -5.86 -8.66 10.92
C ALA A 116 -6.52 -9.98 11.33
N ALA A 117 -7.03 -10.76 10.36
CA ALA A 117 -7.64 -12.06 10.62
C ALA A 117 -6.64 -13.05 11.24
N MET A 118 -5.40 -13.09 10.72
CA MET A 118 -4.36 -13.97 11.25
C MET A 118 -3.87 -13.52 12.63
N THR A 119 -3.81 -12.21 12.89
CA THR A 119 -3.50 -11.67 14.23
C THR A 119 -4.53 -12.15 15.25
N TYR A 120 -5.83 -12.10 14.91
CA TYR A 120 -6.88 -12.64 15.77
C TYR A 120 -6.72 -14.15 15.98
N ALA A 121 -6.48 -14.92 14.92
CA ALA A 121 -6.29 -16.38 15.02
C ALA A 121 -5.11 -16.76 15.92
N LEU A 122 -3.98 -16.05 15.80
CA LEU A 122 -2.77 -16.28 16.60
C LEU A 122 -2.93 -15.83 18.06
N TRP A 123 -3.65 -14.73 18.30
CA TRP A 123 -3.98 -14.27 19.64
C TRP A 123 -4.76 -15.33 20.43
N ARG A 124 -5.69 -16.04 19.77
CA ARG A 124 -6.52 -17.09 20.39
C ARG A 124 -5.73 -18.31 20.88
N ILE A 125 -4.48 -18.48 20.44
CA ILE A 125 -3.61 -19.60 20.79
C ILE A 125 -2.29 -19.12 21.43
N ASP A 126 -2.23 -17.87 21.88
CA ASP A 126 -1.06 -17.24 22.52
C ASP A 126 0.23 -17.29 21.69
N ALA A 127 0.11 -17.32 20.35
CA ALA A 127 1.23 -17.42 19.43
C ALA A 127 1.79 -16.04 19.01
N TYR A 128 2.22 -15.23 19.97
CA TYR A 128 2.69 -13.85 19.72
C TYR A 128 4.03 -13.78 18.97
N ALA A 129 4.91 -14.76 19.19
CA ALA A 129 6.26 -14.79 18.60
C ALA A 129 6.27 -14.72 17.06
N VAL A 130 5.25 -15.27 16.40
CA VAL A 130 5.15 -15.31 14.94
C VAL A 130 4.44 -14.08 14.35
N MET A 131 3.83 -13.22 15.18
CA MET A 131 3.09 -12.05 14.70
C MET A 131 4.00 -11.03 14.01
N ALA A 132 5.18 -10.76 14.58
CA ALA A 132 6.12 -9.81 14.02
C ALA A 132 6.59 -10.17 12.59
N PRO A 133 7.16 -11.37 12.33
CA PRO A 133 7.52 -11.78 10.97
C PRO A 133 6.31 -11.82 10.03
N MET A 134 5.16 -12.31 10.51
CA MET A 134 3.93 -12.36 9.72
C MET A 134 3.48 -10.97 9.26
N TRP A 135 3.48 -9.96 10.15
CA TRP A 135 3.10 -8.60 9.79
C TRP A 135 4.03 -8.00 8.74
N LEU A 136 5.35 -8.20 8.88
CA LEU A 136 6.33 -7.73 7.91
C LEU A 136 6.14 -8.39 6.53
N LEU A 137 5.89 -9.70 6.50
CA LEU A 137 5.64 -10.45 5.27
C LEU A 137 4.35 -10.00 4.57
N LEU A 138 3.25 -9.91 5.31
CA LEU A 138 1.95 -9.52 4.75
C LEU A 138 1.93 -8.06 4.32
N TYR A 139 2.53 -7.17 5.10
CA TYR A 139 2.69 -5.78 4.69
C TYR A 139 3.59 -5.67 3.46
N GLY A 140 4.72 -6.38 3.43
CA GLY A 140 5.60 -6.46 2.26
C GLY A 140 4.87 -6.96 1.01
N ALA A 141 4.03 -7.99 1.15
CA ALA A 141 3.20 -8.51 0.06
C ALA A 141 2.23 -7.45 -0.45
N GLY A 142 1.51 -6.76 0.44
CA GLY A 142 0.61 -5.68 0.07
C GLY A 142 1.31 -4.54 -0.65
N VAL A 143 2.49 -4.16 -0.18
CA VAL A 143 3.32 -3.12 -0.80
C VAL A 143 3.83 -3.56 -2.18
N ILE A 144 4.21 -4.83 -2.39
CA ILE A 144 4.60 -5.34 -3.71
C ILE A 144 3.41 -5.31 -4.67
N VAL A 145 2.26 -5.86 -4.27
CA VAL A 145 1.07 -5.95 -5.13
C VAL A 145 0.57 -4.55 -5.48
N GLY A 146 0.49 -3.64 -4.50
CA GLY A 146 0.19 -2.23 -4.76
C GLY A 146 1.26 -1.59 -5.66
N GLY A 147 2.53 -1.88 -5.42
CA GLY A 147 3.68 -1.41 -6.17
C GLY A 147 3.73 -1.83 -7.64
N LEU A 148 2.98 -2.87 -8.06
CA LEU A 148 2.81 -3.20 -9.48
C LEU A 148 2.18 -2.05 -10.27
N PHE A 149 1.38 -1.23 -9.60
CA PHE A 149 0.70 -0.08 -10.19
C PHE A 149 1.33 1.26 -9.78
N SER A 150 2.53 1.25 -9.16
CA SER A 150 3.21 2.46 -8.68
C SER A 150 4.68 2.50 -9.13
N ALA A 151 5.43 3.48 -8.62
CA ALA A 151 6.84 3.66 -8.89
C ALA A 151 7.64 2.41 -8.46
N PRO A 152 8.68 2.00 -9.21
CA PRO A 152 9.46 0.80 -8.92
C PRO A 152 10.03 0.75 -7.49
N VAL A 153 10.35 1.91 -6.90
CA VAL A 153 10.82 2.03 -5.52
C VAL A 153 9.85 1.42 -4.50
N VAL A 154 8.54 1.48 -4.76
CA VAL A 154 7.53 0.89 -3.87
C VAL A 154 7.65 -0.63 -3.85
N ARG A 155 7.92 -1.27 -4.99
CA ARG A 155 8.16 -2.73 -5.05
C ARG A 155 9.43 -3.12 -4.33
N ILE A 156 10.50 -2.33 -4.48
CA ILE A 156 11.75 -2.54 -3.75
C ILE A 156 11.50 -2.44 -2.24
N ALA A 157 10.71 -1.46 -1.79
CA ALA A 157 10.33 -1.34 -0.38
C ALA A 157 9.61 -2.59 0.11
N GLY A 158 8.61 -3.07 -0.63
CA GLY A 158 7.89 -4.30 -0.27
C GLY A 158 8.80 -5.53 -0.22
N ALA A 159 9.76 -5.66 -1.13
CA ALA A 159 10.76 -6.72 -1.10
C ALA A 159 11.67 -6.63 0.14
N CYS A 160 12.07 -5.43 0.56
CA CYS A 160 12.83 -5.23 1.80
C CYS A 160 12.02 -5.65 3.04
N TYR A 161 10.70 -5.35 3.07
CA TYR A 161 9.81 -5.82 4.14
C TYR A 161 9.69 -7.34 4.17
N MET A 162 9.55 -7.98 3.01
CA MET A 162 9.54 -9.44 2.93
C MET A 162 10.85 -10.05 3.41
N ALA A 163 12.00 -9.50 3.00
CA ALA A 163 13.31 -9.95 3.43
C ALA A 163 13.48 -9.80 4.96
N ALA A 164 13.04 -8.68 5.54
CA ALA A 164 13.04 -8.48 6.98
C ALA A 164 12.12 -9.48 7.70
N GLY A 165 10.94 -9.77 7.14
CA GLY A 165 10.03 -10.77 7.69
C GLY A 165 10.59 -12.20 7.65
N LEU A 166 11.25 -12.58 6.54
CA LEU A 166 11.95 -13.87 6.44
C LEU A 166 13.12 -13.97 7.42
N ALA A 167 13.90 -12.90 7.56
CA ALA A 167 14.97 -12.84 8.54
C ALA A 167 14.41 -12.96 9.98
N ALA A 168 13.29 -12.30 10.27
CA ALA A 168 12.64 -12.38 11.57
C ALA A 168 12.16 -13.80 11.94
N ILE A 169 11.79 -14.64 10.96
CA ILE A 169 11.43 -16.05 11.21
C ILE A 169 12.60 -16.87 11.76
N VAL A 170 13.82 -16.61 11.26
CA VAL A 170 15.00 -17.43 11.61
C VAL A 170 15.78 -16.89 12.81
N THR A 171 15.41 -15.71 13.33
CA THR A 171 16.01 -15.13 14.54
C THR A 171 15.23 -15.47 15.82
N PRO A 172 15.82 -15.27 17.02
CA PRO A 172 15.13 -15.53 18.28
C PRO A 172 13.79 -14.79 18.39
N SER A 173 12.77 -15.46 18.95
CA SER A 173 11.41 -14.93 19.10
C SER A 173 11.33 -13.63 19.91
N GLY A 174 12.25 -13.41 20.84
CA GLY A 174 12.35 -12.17 21.62
C GLY A 174 12.72 -10.93 20.80
N TRP A 175 13.15 -11.09 19.54
CA TRP A 175 13.57 -9.98 18.68
C TRP A 175 12.41 -9.34 17.90
N GLY A 176 11.16 -9.74 18.16
CA GLY A 176 9.96 -9.22 17.48
C GLY A 176 9.90 -7.69 17.48
N THR A 177 10.08 -7.05 18.64
CA THR A 177 10.09 -5.58 18.75
C THR A 177 11.19 -4.93 17.91
N LEU A 178 12.38 -5.53 17.86
CA LEU A 178 13.50 -5.04 17.05
C LEU A 178 13.17 -5.10 15.55
N TRP A 179 12.65 -6.23 15.08
CA TRP A 179 12.26 -6.40 13.68
C TRP A 179 11.13 -5.46 13.26
N LEU A 180 10.15 -5.25 14.12
CA LEU A 180 9.07 -4.30 13.86
C LEU A 180 9.58 -2.84 13.87
N ALA A 181 10.51 -2.48 14.76
CA ALA A 181 11.16 -1.18 14.75
C ALA A 181 11.99 -0.95 13.48
N LEU A 182 12.73 -1.97 13.03
CA LEU A 182 13.50 -1.92 11.78
C LEU A 182 12.60 -1.81 10.56
N GLY A 183 11.54 -2.61 10.49
CA GLY A 183 10.58 -2.59 9.39
C GLY A 183 9.71 -1.33 9.42
N PHE A 184 8.73 -1.30 10.33
CA PHE A 184 7.73 -0.24 10.41
C PHE A 184 8.28 1.11 10.88
N GLY A 185 9.52 1.15 11.37
CA GLY A 185 10.25 2.38 11.67
C GLY A 185 11.32 2.68 10.63
N GLY A 186 12.46 2.00 10.73
CA GLY A 186 13.66 2.27 9.93
C GLY A 186 13.42 2.24 8.41
N LEU A 187 12.93 1.12 7.87
CA LEU A 187 12.65 0.98 6.44
C LEU A 187 11.58 1.97 6.01
N GLN A 188 10.51 2.11 6.77
CA GLN A 188 9.41 3.05 6.46
C GLN A 188 9.91 4.51 6.35
N ILE A 189 10.77 4.95 7.27
CA ILE A 189 11.41 6.29 7.22
C ILE A 189 12.36 6.39 6.03
N GLY A 190 13.23 5.40 5.84
CA GLY A 190 14.22 5.40 4.77
C GLY A 190 13.59 5.53 3.38
N PHE A 191 12.59 4.67 3.09
CA PHE A 191 11.83 4.75 1.85
C PHE A 191 10.97 6.00 1.77
N GLY A 192 10.37 6.45 2.88
CA GLY A 192 9.61 7.70 2.94
C GLY A 192 10.44 8.92 2.54
N LEU A 193 11.65 9.06 3.10
CA LEU A 193 12.60 10.12 2.76
C LEU A 193 13.08 10.02 1.31
N TYR A 194 13.37 8.81 0.84
CA TYR A 194 13.77 8.59 -0.56
C TYR A 194 12.67 9.02 -1.54
N ILE A 195 11.43 8.61 -1.28
CA ILE A 195 10.26 8.97 -2.10
C ILE A 195 10.02 10.49 -2.02
N ALA A 196 10.12 11.11 -0.84
CA ALA A 196 9.95 12.55 -0.70
C ALA A 196 10.97 13.36 -1.53
N ARG A 197 12.23 12.90 -1.56
CA ARG A 197 13.30 13.55 -2.33
C ARG A 197 13.18 13.36 -3.85
N ARG A 198 12.72 12.19 -4.30
CA ARG A 198 12.72 11.81 -5.74
C ARG A 198 11.38 12.04 -6.44
N LEU A 199 10.27 11.91 -5.73
CA LEU A 199 8.90 11.90 -6.27
C LEU A 199 8.03 13.03 -5.71
N GLY A 200 8.63 13.97 -4.98
CA GLY A 200 7.97 15.12 -4.36
C GLY A 200 7.15 14.78 -3.11
N GLY A 201 7.03 15.78 -2.22
CA GLY A 201 6.20 15.75 -1.00
C GLY A 201 4.72 15.97 -1.29
#